data_AF-A0A163INI7-F1
#
_entry.id   AF-A0A163INI7-F1
#
_cell.length_a   1.000
_cell.length_b   1.000
_cell.length_c   1.000
_cell.angle_alpha   90.00
_cell.angle_beta   90.00
_cell.angle_gamma   90.00
#
_symmetry.space_group_name_H-M   'P 1'
#
loop_
_entity.id
_entity.type
_entity.pdbx_description
1 polymer ?
#
loop_
_entity_poly.entity_id
_entity_poly.type
_entity_poly.pdbx_seq_one_letter_code
_entity_poly.pdbx_strand_id
1 'polypeptide(L)'
;MFQWIEDAKRGSAEAHEKLVKHYTGMALAVAYDKLQDPYLAEDAMQEAFTDAFGNLHKLQDPRRFPGWFKVIVERQCYRYLRRKQFRTLPLHELEQPIINQQSLESIVERREMIGQLHGTIEELPSNMRIAVQLYYFQGYSLQEISEYLDVSLSALKKRLFDARRKLKNTLHVADFVSVFSDLYEGGKRMLHIVNGDSVGDKLKQGKVQGDILVWRELYSFGPVFPQMDEPDNRKARAQYLEQTLGIPQKEYLDTCELQERKLQDFGKYDEVVLWFEHDLFDQTMLSYLLNWFKDRPLGNTKLSLLCIGAYPGIELFRGLGQLSSAQLETLAGTWHTIGDEELTLGSKVWEAYTSDQPQKHQRILQDDYTALPFVRDAFEAHLSRLPSVSSGLGIIEQATLEAVAGGINTPYELFRKVGDQLHVLGMGDLEFWYYLSAMTEGPHALLDINGAASFPRFKAKAPDFRDCMLQVTSLGRDVLAAKSDYAHTNIVDKWIGGLHLQGKAPLWRWDLQQRTIVLAGESE
;
A
#
# COMPACT_ATOMS: atom_id res chain seq x y z
N MET A 1 14.05 -12.73 -16.02
CA MET A 1 13.43 -13.95 -16.59
C MET A 1 13.38 -13.92 -18.12
N PHE A 2 12.81 -12.89 -18.76
CA PHE A 2 12.66 -12.83 -20.24
C PHE A 2 13.98 -12.97 -21.01
N GLN A 3 15.05 -12.35 -20.50
CA GLN A 3 16.38 -12.46 -21.08
C GLN A 3 16.90 -13.91 -21.12
N TRP A 4 16.64 -14.70 -20.07
CA TRP A 4 17.04 -16.11 -20.03
C TRP A 4 16.31 -16.94 -21.09
N ILE A 5 15.06 -16.63 -21.41
CA ILE A 5 14.29 -17.35 -22.43
C ILE A 5 14.82 -17.02 -23.83
N GLU A 6 15.15 -15.76 -24.09
CA GLU A 6 15.75 -15.33 -25.35
C GLU A 6 17.15 -15.91 -25.56
N ASP A 7 17.97 -15.94 -24.51
CA ASP A 7 19.30 -16.55 -24.56
C ASP A 7 19.22 -18.08 -24.69
N ALA A 8 18.23 -18.71 -24.06
CA ALA A 8 17.93 -20.13 -24.20
C ALA A 8 17.48 -20.50 -25.63
N LYS A 9 16.72 -19.64 -26.31
CA LYS A 9 16.37 -19.83 -27.74
C LYS A 9 17.59 -19.82 -28.65
N ARG A 10 18.65 -19.09 -28.25
CA ARG A 10 19.93 -19.00 -28.97
C ARG A 10 20.90 -20.13 -28.62
N GLY A 11 20.49 -21.07 -27.77
CA GLY A 11 21.29 -22.25 -27.39
C GLY A 11 22.25 -22.03 -26.22
N SER A 12 22.05 -20.98 -25.40
CA SER A 12 22.87 -20.77 -24.20
C SER A 12 22.58 -21.82 -23.12
N ALA A 13 23.58 -22.66 -22.83
CA ALA A 13 23.49 -23.68 -21.79
C ALA A 13 23.27 -23.08 -20.39
N GLU A 14 23.89 -21.94 -20.08
CA GLU A 14 23.72 -21.24 -18.80
C GLU A 14 22.29 -20.72 -18.63
N ALA A 15 21.65 -20.31 -19.72
CA ALA A 15 20.26 -19.87 -19.71
C ALA A 15 19.30 -21.05 -19.50
N HIS A 16 19.59 -22.22 -20.09
CA HIS A 16 18.84 -23.45 -19.82
C HIS A 16 18.94 -23.85 -18.35
N GLU A 17 20.15 -23.82 -17.77
CA GLU A 17 20.38 -24.15 -16.36
C GLU A 17 19.59 -23.22 -15.41
N LYS A 18 19.60 -21.91 -15.67
CA LYS A 18 18.81 -20.93 -14.89
C LYS A 18 17.32 -21.21 -14.98
N LEU A 19 16.80 -21.58 -16.16
CA LEU A 19 15.39 -21.93 -16.35
C LEU A 19 15.05 -23.24 -15.62
N VAL A 20 15.88 -24.28 -15.72
CA VAL A 20 15.67 -25.55 -15.00
C VAL A 20 15.64 -25.28 -13.51
N LYS A 21 16.65 -24.60 -12.96
CA LYS A 21 16.74 -24.32 -11.52
C LYS A 21 15.53 -23.55 -11.02
N HIS A 22 15.06 -22.58 -11.80
CA HIS A 22 13.90 -21.76 -11.43
C HIS A 22 12.58 -22.52 -11.49
N TYR A 23 12.31 -23.32 -12.53
CA TYR A 23 11.00 -23.94 -12.72
C TYR A 23 10.87 -25.37 -12.18
N THR A 24 11.96 -25.98 -11.70
CA THR A 24 11.96 -27.36 -11.18
C THR A 24 10.95 -27.55 -10.06
N GLY A 25 10.94 -26.67 -9.04
CA GLY A 25 9.98 -26.76 -7.94
C GLY A 25 8.54 -26.69 -8.43
N MET A 26 8.25 -25.73 -9.33
CA MET A 26 6.92 -25.54 -9.91
C MET A 26 6.41 -26.76 -10.69
N ALA A 27 7.25 -27.31 -11.55
CA ALA A 27 6.92 -28.48 -12.34
C ALA A 27 6.74 -29.73 -11.47
N LEU A 28 7.61 -29.95 -10.49
CA LEU A 28 7.51 -31.08 -9.57
C LEU A 28 6.24 -31.00 -8.70
N ALA A 29 5.87 -29.81 -8.20
CA ALA A 29 4.65 -29.66 -7.40
C ALA A 29 3.39 -30.01 -8.19
N VAL A 30 3.29 -29.54 -9.45
CA VAL A 30 2.16 -29.86 -10.33
C VAL A 30 2.17 -31.34 -10.75
N ALA A 31 3.34 -31.90 -11.06
CA ALA A 31 3.46 -33.29 -11.50
C ALA A 31 3.14 -34.28 -10.37
N TYR A 32 3.68 -34.02 -9.17
CA TYR A 32 3.41 -34.84 -7.98
C TYR A 32 1.93 -34.79 -7.60
N ASP A 33 1.30 -33.61 -7.64
CA ASP A 33 -0.14 -33.48 -7.35
C ASP A 33 -1.01 -34.34 -8.28
N LYS A 34 -0.63 -34.49 -9.55
CA LYS A 34 -1.37 -35.32 -10.52
C LYS A 34 -1.01 -36.81 -10.49
N LEU A 35 0.25 -37.16 -10.24
CA LEU A 35 0.75 -38.54 -10.37
C LEU A 35 0.77 -39.31 -9.05
N GLN A 36 0.86 -38.59 -7.92
CA GLN A 36 0.95 -39.14 -6.56
C GLN A 36 2.09 -40.18 -6.41
N ASP A 37 3.15 -40.01 -7.18
CA ASP A 37 4.33 -40.89 -7.23
C ASP A 37 5.56 -40.00 -7.49
N PRO A 38 6.51 -39.91 -6.53
CA PRO A 38 7.69 -39.05 -6.66
C PRO A 38 8.54 -39.36 -7.89
N TYR A 39 8.72 -40.64 -8.20
CA TYR A 39 9.57 -41.07 -9.32
C TYR A 39 8.93 -40.73 -10.66
N LEU A 40 7.62 -41.00 -10.80
CA LEU A 40 6.90 -40.63 -12.01
C LEU A 40 6.78 -39.10 -12.17
N ALA A 41 6.67 -38.36 -11.07
CA ALA A 41 6.64 -36.89 -11.09
C ALA A 41 7.98 -36.31 -11.54
N GLU A 42 9.10 -36.87 -11.06
CA GLU A 42 10.43 -36.49 -11.50
C GLU A 42 10.64 -36.82 -12.98
N ASP A 43 10.29 -38.02 -13.43
CA ASP A 43 10.38 -38.43 -14.83
C ASP A 43 9.52 -37.51 -15.74
N ALA A 44 8.27 -37.23 -15.34
CA ALA A 44 7.39 -36.34 -16.09
C ALA A 44 7.94 -34.91 -16.18
N MET A 45 8.57 -34.42 -15.11
CA MET A 45 9.23 -33.12 -15.09
C MET A 45 10.47 -33.10 -16.02
N GLN A 46 11.30 -34.15 -16.00
CA GLN A 46 12.49 -34.26 -16.86
C GLN A 46 12.09 -34.33 -18.34
N GLU A 47 11.07 -35.13 -18.67
CA GLU A 47 10.50 -35.18 -20.02
C GLU A 47 9.91 -33.82 -20.43
N ALA A 48 9.24 -33.11 -19.51
CA ALA A 48 8.67 -31.81 -19.80
C ALA A 48 9.74 -30.76 -20.12
N PHE A 49 10.87 -30.74 -19.41
CA PHE A 49 12.00 -29.86 -19.74
C PHE A 49 12.62 -30.20 -21.09
N THR A 50 12.79 -31.49 -21.38
CA THR A 50 13.32 -31.97 -22.66
C THR A 50 12.44 -31.52 -23.83
N ASP A 51 11.12 -31.68 -23.68
CA ASP A 51 10.10 -31.28 -24.65
C ASP A 51 10.00 -29.75 -24.79
N ALA A 52 10.07 -29.02 -23.68
CA ALA A 52 10.05 -27.57 -23.66
C ALA A 52 11.28 -26.98 -24.37
N PHE A 53 12.49 -27.47 -24.08
CA PHE A 53 13.70 -26.98 -24.75
C PHE A 53 13.76 -27.39 -26.22
N GLY A 54 13.30 -28.60 -26.57
CA GLY A 54 13.17 -29.02 -27.98
C GLY A 54 12.20 -28.17 -28.79
N ASN A 55 11.15 -27.62 -28.15
CA ASN A 55 10.12 -26.80 -28.80
C ASN A 55 10.22 -25.30 -28.47
N LEU A 56 11.27 -24.85 -27.77
CA LEU A 56 11.37 -23.48 -27.27
C LEU A 56 11.31 -22.42 -28.38
N HIS A 57 11.81 -22.76 -29.57
CA HIS A 57 11.76 -21.92 -30.77
C HIS A 57 10.33 -21.62 -31.26
N LYS A 58 9.33 -22.42 -30.87
CA LYS A 58 7.91 -22.22 -31.24
C LYS A 58 7.22 -21.18 -30.34
N LEU A 59 7.84 -20.79 -29.21
CA LEU A 59 7.28 -19.82 -28.29
C LEU A 59 7.49 -18.39 -28.83
N GLN A 60 6.44 -17.78 -29.40
CA GLN A 60 6.51 -16.44 -29.98
C GLN A 60 6.70 -15.33 -28.94
N ASP A 61 6.03 -15.43 -27.78
CA ASP A 61 6.13 -14.46 -26.69
C ASP A 61 6.78 -15.09 -25.45
N PRO A 62 8.00 -14.67 -25.05
CA PRO A 62 8.68 -15.15 -23.85
C PRO A 62 7.86 -15.00 -22.57
N ARG A 63 6.95 -14.03 -22.49
CA ARG A 63 6.11 -13.80 -21.30
C ARG A 63 5.13 -14.91 -21.03
N ARG A 64 4.82 -15.73 -22.05
CA ARG A 64 3.89 -16.85 -21.93
C ARG A 64 4.58 -18.14 -21.50
N PHE A 65 5.90 -18.12 -21.30
CA PHE A 65 6.66 -19.31 -20.92
C PHE A 65 6.13 -20.01 -19.66
N PRO A 66 5.79 -19.34 -18.53
CA PRO A 66 5.32 -20.03 -17.33
C PRO A 66 4.07 -20.89 -17.60
N GLY A 67 3.01 -20.28 -18.15
CA GLY A 67 1.77 -20.99 -18.49
C GLY A 67 1.95 -22.02 -19.62
N TRP A 68 2.77 -21.72 -20.62
CA TRP A 68 3.11 -22.67 -21.70
C TRP A 68 3.85 -23.90 -21.16
N PHE A 69 4.82 -23.70 -20.27
CA PHE A 69 5.59 -24.78 -19.65
C PHE A 69 4.71 -25.64 -18.74
N LYS A 70 3.82 -25.03 -17.94
CA LYS A 70 2.81 -25.78 -17.17
C LYS A 70 2.03 -26.74 -18.06
N VAL A 71 1.52 -26.29 -19.22
CA VAL A 71 0.75 -27.15 -20.15
C VAL A 71 1.58 -28.36 -20.62
N ILE A 72 2.88 -28.19 -20.86
CA ILE A 72 3.78 -29.29 -21.23
C ILE A 72 3.92 -30.28 -20.07
N VAL A 73 4.12 -29.79 -18.84
CA VAL A 73 4.18 -30.63 -17.62
C VAL A 73 2.88 -31.43 -17.44
N GLU A 74 1.72 -30.78 -17.55
CA GLU A 74 0.42 -31.46 -17.43
C GLU A 74 0.24 -32.53 -18.51
N ARG A 75 0.65 -32.24 -19.76
CA ARG A 75 0.61 -33.18 -20.88
C ARG A 75 1.45 -34.42 -20.60
N GLN A 76 2.66 -34.29 -20.06
CA GLN A 76 3.50 -35.44 -19.71
C GLN A 76 2.87 -36.25 -18.57
N CYS A 77 2.31 -35.60 -17.54
CA CYS A 77 1.59 -36.30 -16.49
C CYS A 77 0.42 -37.14 -17.05
N TYR A 78 -0.39 -36.59 -17.96
CA TYR A 78 -1.48 -37.33 -18.61
C TYR A 78 -0.99 -38.48 -19.50
N ARG A 79 0.24 -38.40 -20.04
CA ARG A 79 0.87 -39.50 -20.79
C ARG A 79 1.22 -40.66 -19.85
N TYR A 80 1.78 -40.37 -18.69
CA TYR A 80 2.07 -41.36 -17.64
C TYR A 80 0.79 -41.99 -17.07
N LEU A 81 -0.25 -41.20 -16.78
CA LEU A 81 -1.55 -41.71 -16.33
C LEU A 81 -2.23 -42.63 -17.37
N ARG A 82 -2.10 -42.31 -18.67
CA ARG A 82 -2.60 -43.17 -19.76
C ARG A 82 -1.79 -44.46 -19.91
N ARG A 83 -0.48 -44.42 -19.66
CA ARG A 83 0.39 -45.63 -19.66
C ARG A 83 0.12 -46.53 -18.47
N LYS A 84 -0.21 -45.98 -17.29
CA LYS A 84 -0.58 -46.71 -16.06
C LYS A 84 -1.84 -47.58 -16.23
N GLN A 85 -2.69 -47.31 -17.24
CA GLN A 85 -3.85 -48.17 -17.60
C GLN A 85 -3.46 -49.48 -18.32
N PHE A 86 -2.23 -49.63 -18.81
CA PHE A 86 -1.73 -50.89 -19.40
C PHE A 86 -0.66 -51.53 -18.48
N ARG A 87 -1.00 -52.72 -17.99
CA ARG A 87 -0.40 -53.55 -16.90
C ARG A 87 1.12 -53.85 -16.99
N THR A 88 1.82 -53.91 -15.83
CA THR A 88 2.44 -55.11 -15.17
C THR A 88 3.22 -54.76 -13.86
N LEU A 89 3.17 -55.65 -12.84
CA LEU A 89 4.01 -55.77 -11.62
C LEU A 89 4.83 -57.09 -11.74
N PRO A 90 5.86 -57.48 -10.93
CA PRO A 90 6.58 -56.88 -9.77
C PRO A 90 8.16 -56.92 -9.97
N LEU A 91 9.12 -56.64 -9.06
CA LEU A 91 9.47 -57.27 -7.76
C LEU A 91 10.78 -56.64 -7.15
N HIS A 92 10.81 -56.36 -5.82
CA HIS A 92 11.92 -56.19 -4.82
C HIS A 92 13.20 -55.36 -5.16
N GLU A 93 14.01 -54.72 -4.30
CA GLU A 93 14.38 -54.73 -2.87
C GLU A 93 15.42 -53.55 -2.73
N LEU A 94 15.54 -52.71 -1.70
CA LEU A 94 16.41 -52.84 -0.51
C LEU A 94 16.53 -51.46 0.17
N GLU A 95 16.48 -51.44 1.51
CA GLU A 95 16.88 -50.32 2.35
C GLU A 95 18.42 -50.22 2.46
N GLN A 96 18.99 -49.02 2.63
CA GLN A 96 20.10 -48.73 3.57
C GLN A 96 20.20 -47.24 3.92
N PRO A 97 20.63 -46.88 5.15
CA PRO A 97 20.66 -45.51 5.66
C PRO A 97 22.03 -44.82 5.50
N ILE A 98 22.06 -43.49 5.48
CA ILE A 98 23.28 -42.69 5.71
C ILE A 98 23.03 -41.77 6.92
N ILE A 99 23.84 -41.96 7.95
CA ILE A 99 23.92 -41.10 9.15
C ILE A 99 25.03 -40.07 8.93
N ASN A 100 24.77 -38.79 9.20
CA ASN A 100 25.80 -37.90 9.73
C ASN A 100 25.24 -36.86 10.70
N GLN A 101 26.09 -36.45 11.63
CA GLN A 101 25.81 -36.01 12.99
C GLN A 101 25.37 -34.55 13.14
N GLN A 102 24.15 -34.33 13.66
CA GLN A 102 23.76 -33.21 14.54
C GLN A 102 22.72 -33.74 15.55
N SER A 103 22.55 -33.09 16.70
CA SER A 103 21.96 -33.67 17.92
C SER A 103 20.58 -34.34 17.74
N LEU A 104 20.49 -35.58 18.24
CA LEU A 104 19.48 -36.59 17.92
C LEU A 104 18.05 -36.25 18.41
N GLU A 105 17.92 -35.44 19.48
CA GLU A 105 16.63 -35.13 20.09
C GLU A 105 15.82 -34.08 19.30
N SER A 106 16.48 -33.10 18.68
CA SER A 106 15.80 -32.03 17.91
C SER A 106 15.37 -32.43 16.48
N ILE A 107 15.97 -33.51 15.94
CA ILE A 107 15.74 -33.98 14.56
C ILE A 107 14.57 -34.97 14.50
N VAL A 108 14.39 -35.79 15.53
CA VAL A 108 13.29 -36.79 15.60
C VAL A 108 11.94 -36.09 15.74
N GLU A 109 11.83 -35.11 16.64
CA GLU A 109 10.61 -34.30 16.80
C GLU A 109 10.27 -33.53 15.50
N ARG A 110 11.29 -32.98 14.82
CA ARG A 110 11.11 -32.26 13.56
C ARG A 110 10.72 -33.17 12.39
N ARG A 111 11.22 -34.41 12.32
CA ARG A 111 10.86 -35.39 11.27
C ARG A 111 9.45 -35.95 11.45
N GLU A 112 9.05 -36.26 12.68
CA GLU A 112 7.68 -36.68 12.98
C GLU A 112 6.67 -35.56 12.71
N MET A 113 7.03 -34.32 13.06
CA MET A 113 6.23 -33.13 12.78
C MET A 113 6.09 -32.86 11.27
N ILE A 114 7.17 -32.96 10.48
CA ILE A 114 7.14 -32.84 9.01
C ILE A 114 6.28 -33.95 8.38
N GLY A 115 6.36 -35.18 8.88
CA GLY A 115 5.54 -36.31 8.40
C GLY A 115 4.03 -36.10 8.61
N GLN A 116 3.62 -35.61 9.77
CA GLN A 116 2.22 -35.25 10.07
C GLN A 116 1.72 -34.07 9.22
N LEU A 117 2.63 -33.15 8.89
CA LEU A 117 2.37 -31.99 8.05
C LEU A 117 2.02 -32.38 6.60
N HIS A 118 2.82 -33.27 6.02
CA HIS A 118 2.61 -33.74 4.65
C HIS A 118 1.26 -34.45 4.51
N GLY A 119 0.86 -35.28 5.49
CA GLY A 119 -0.43 -35.96 5.47
C GLY A 119 -1.64 -35.00 5.52
N THR A 120 -1.57 -33.92 6.29
CA THR A 120 -2.68 -32.93 6.37
C THR A 120 -2.74 -32.05 5.11
N ILE A 121 -1.59 -31.71 4.53
CA ILE A 121 -1.52 -30.96 3.27
C ILE A 121 -2.09 -31.81 2.11
N GLU A 122 -1.94 -33.13 2.15
CA GLU A 122 -2.60 -34.06 1.21
C GLU A 122 -4.14 -34.03 1.31
N GLU A 123 -4.74 -33.57 2.41
CA GLU A 123 -6.21 -33.41 2.51
C GLU A 123 -6.75 -32.10 1.91
N LEU A 124 -5.84 -31.18 1.55
CA LEU A 124 -6.22 -29.97 0.84
C LEU A 124 -6.66 -30.28 -0.60
N PRO A 125 -7.66 -29.55 -1.13
CA PRO A 125 -7.94 -29.56 -2.56
C PRO A 125 -6.68 -29.22 -3.38
N SER A 126 -6.46 -29.90 -4.49
CA SER A 126 -5.28 -29.77 -5.37
C SER A 126 -4.87 -28.32 -5.65
N ASN A 127 -5.82 -27.43 -5.96
CA ASN A 127 -5.56 -26.03 -6.24
C ASN A 127 -5.07 -25.21 -5.03
N MET A 128 -5.40 -25.64 -3.81
CA MET A 128 -4.92 -25.07 -2.56
C MET A 128 -3.58 -25.69 -2.16
N ARG A 129 -3.45 -27.01 -2.32
CA ARG A 129 -2.24 -27.78 -2.03
C ARG A 129 -1.04 -27.30 -2.84
N ILE A 130 -1.20 -27.20 -4.17
CA ILE A 130 -0.14 -26.71 -5.07
C ILE A 130 0.25 -25.28 -4.70
N ALA A 131 -0.72 -24.41 -4.42
CA ALA A 131 -0.44 -23.04 -4.00
C ALA A 131 0.36 -23.00 -2.69
N VAL A 132 -0.03 -23.82 -1.70
CA VAL A 132 0.69 -23.94 -0.42
C VAL A 132 2.10 -24.48 -0.63
N GLN A 133 2.27 -25.51 -1.45
CA GLN A 133 3.57 -26.14 -1.70
C GLN A 133 4.54 -25.18 -2.40
N LEU A 134 4.07 -24.48 -3.43
CA LEU A 134 4.89 -23.51 -4.17
C LEU A 134 5.28 -22.31 -3.32
N TYR A 135 4.32 -21.77 -2.58
CA TYR A 135 4.55 -20.56 -1.82
C TYR A 135 5.35 -20.83 -0.54
N TYR A 136 4.95 -21.82 0.27
CA TYR A 136 5.53 -22.02 1.61
C TYR A 136 6.74 -22.96 1.66
N PHE A 137 6.83 -23.94 0.76
CA PHE A 137 7.92 -24.94 0.81
C PHE A 137 9.01 -24.67 -0.22
N GLN A 138 8.66 -23.98 -1.31
CA GLN A 138 9.58 -23.74 -2.42
C GLN A 138 9.94 -22.25 -2.59
N GLY A 139 9.28 -21.35 -1.83
CA GLY A 139 9.67 -19.95 -1.71
C GLY A 139 9.37 -19.09 -2.93
N TYR A 140 8.46 -19.50 -3.81
CA TYR A 140 8.08 -18.72 -4.98
C TYR A 140 7.19 -17.53 -4.60
N SER A 141 7.36 -16.41 -5.30
CA SER A 141 6.51 -15.23 -5.12
C SER A 141 5.09 -15.47 -5.63
N LEU A 142 4.12 -14.72 -5.10
CA LEU A 142 2.72 -14.79 -5.58
C LEU A 142 2.61 -14.48 -7.07
N GLN A 143 3.45 -13.58 -7.58
CA GLN A 143 3.50 -13.21 -8.99
C GLN A 143 3.94 -14.40 -9.85
N GLU A 144 5.04 -15.05 -9.48
CA GLU A 144 5.57 -16.21 -10.22
C GLU A 144 4.58 -17.39 -10.19
N ILE A 145 3.94 -17.63 -9.04
CA ILE A 145 2.91 -18.68 -8.91
C ILE A 145 1.65 -18.34 -9.71
N SER A 146 1.23 -17.07 -9.70
CA SER A 146 0.06 -16.59 -10.44
C SER A 146 0.26 -16.74 -11.95
N GLU A 147 1.44 -16.35 -12.45
CA GLU A 147 1.83 -16.49 -13.85
C GLU A 147 1.97 -17.96 -14.26
N TYR A 148 2.57 -18.79 -13.40
CA TYR A 148 2.75 -20.21 -13.68
C TYR A 148 1.44 -21.00 -13.66
N LEU A 149 0.60 -20.77 -12.64
CA LEU A 149 -0.68 -21.46 -12.48
C LEU A 149 -1.78 -20.92 -13.40
N ASP A 150 -1.55 -19.79 -14.06
CA ASP A 150 -2.50 -19.07 -14.92
C ASP A 150 -3.77 -18.69 -14.16
N VAL A 151 -3.59 -18.03 -13.00
CA VAL A 151 -4.67 -17.56 -12.13
C VAL A 151 -4.39 -16.15 -11.68
N SER A 152 -5.42 -15.32 -11.45
CA SER A 152 -5.18 -13.96 -10.94
C SER A 152 -4.55 -13.99 -9.54
N LEU A 153 -3.70 -13.01 -9.24
CA LEU A 153 -3.12 -12.81 -7.91
C LEU A 153 -4.19 -12.86 -6.81
N SER A 154 -5.34 -12.25 -7.04
CA SER A 154 -6.47 -12.24 -6.09
C SER A 154 -7.05 -13.63 -5.85
N ALA A 155 -7.20 -14.43 -6.91
CA ALA A 155 -7.65 -15.81 -6.78
C ALA A 155 -6.62 -16.68 -6.05
N LEU A 156 -5.32 -16.47 -6.31
CA LEU A 156 -4.24 -17.17 -5.62
C LEU A 156 -4.20 -16.81 -4.12
N LYS A 157 -4.28 -15.51 -3.79
CA LYS A 157 -4.34 -15.01 -2.41
C LYS A 157 -5.53 -15.64 -1.65
N LYS A 158 -6.69 -15.69 -2.28
CA LYS A 158 -7.89 -16.34 -1.71
C LYS A 158 -7.68 -17.85 -1.50
N ARG A 159 -7.09 -18.55 -2.46
CA ARG A 159 -6.78 -20.00 -2.32
C ARG A 159 -5.85 -20.28 -1.15
N LEU A 160 -4.80 -19.47 -0.98
CA LEU A 160 -3.88 -19.59 0.15
C LEU A 160 -4.59 -19.29 1.47
N PHE A 161 -5.48 -18.29 1.51
CA PHE A 161 -6.30 -17.99 2.68
C PHE A 161 -7.23 -19.16 3.06
N ASP A 162 -7.96 -19.69 2.09
CA ASP A 162 -8.88 -20.81 2.30
C ASP A 162 -8.11 -22.08 2.74
N ALA A 163 -6.92 -22.31 2.16
CA ALA A 163 -6.02 -23.39 2.55
C ALA A 163 -5.61 -23.28 4.03
N ARG A 164 -5.17 -22.09 4.47
CA ARG A 164 -4.80 -21.82 5.87
C ARG A 164 -5.95 -22.08 6.83
N ARG A 165 -7.15 -21.62 6.49
CA ARG A 165 -8.35 -21.83 7.31
C ARG A 165 -8.70 -23.32 7.43
N LYS A 166 -8.56 -24.08 6.35
CA LYS A 166 -8.84 -25.53 6.35
C LYS A 166 -7.81 -26.29 7.18
N LEU A 167 -6.52 -25.96 7.04
CA LEU A 167 -5.45 -26.56 7.85
C LEU A 167 -5.60 -26.24 9.35
N LYS A 168 -6.01 -25.00 9.69
CA LYS A 168 -6.23 -24.55 11.08
C LYS A 168 -7.32 -25.34 11.81
N ASN A 169 -8.31 -25.87 11.09
CA ASN A 169 -9.41 -26.64 11.67
C ASN A 169 -9.10 -28.14 11.79
N THR A 170 -8.01 -28.62 11.21
CA THR A 170 -7.71 -30.05 11.05
C THR A 170 -6.52 -30.50 11.91
N LEU A 171 -5.61 -29.59 12.27
CA LEU A 171 -4.41 -29.89 13.06
C LEU A 171 -4.57 -29.54 14.54
N HIS A 172 -4.26 -30.51 15.42
CA HIS A 172 -4.13 -30.34 16.87
C HIS A 172 -2.65 -30.25 17.28
N VAL A 173 -1.88 -29.25 16.85
CA VAL A 173 -0.62 -28.91 17.56
C VAL A 173 -0.36 -27.42 17.44
N ALA A 174 -0.11 -26.79 18.59
CA ALA A 174 0.22 -25.38 18.76
C ALA A 174 1.47 -24.92 18.00
N ASP A 175 2.25 -25.84 17.40
CA ASP A 175 3.51 -25.55 16.74
C ASP A 175 3.43 -25.26 15.24
N PHE A 176 2.43 -25.78 14.52
CA PHE A 176 2.30 -25.43 13.10
C PHE A 176 1.68 -24.05 12.90
N VAL A 177 0.66 -23.74 13.72
CA VAL A 177 0.07 -22.40 13.75
C VAL A 177 1.07 -21.40 14.31
N SER A 178 1.93 -21.74 15.28
CA SER A 178 2.98 -20.84 15.76
C SER A 178 4.04 -20.59 14.71
N VAL A 179 4.58 -21.61 14.02
CA VAL A 179 5.56 -21.41 12.94
C VAL A 179 4.98 -20.58 11.79
N PHE A 180 3.71 -20.78 11.44
CA PHE A 180 3.03 -20.01 10.40
C PHE A 180 2.67 -18.58 10.84
N SER A 181 2.32 -18.41 12.12
CA SER A 181 2.08 -17.10 12.73
C SER A 181 3.37 -16.32 12.90
N ASP A 182 4.45 -16.98 13.30
CA ASP A 182 5.77 -16.38 13.53
C ASP A 182 6.47 -16.02 12.22
N LEU A 183 6.23 -16.76 11.12
CA LEU A 183 6.80 -16.47 9.80
C LEU A 183 5.95 -15.51 8.95
N TYR A 184 4.62 -15.43 9.14
CA TYR A 184 3.74 -14.69 8.21
C TYR A 184 2.58 -13.89 8.84
N GLU A 185 2.21 -14.15 10.11
CA GLU A 185 1.54 -13.14 10.96
C GLU A 185 2.59 -12.35 11.81
N GLY A 186 3.88 -12.46 11.40
CA GLY A 186 5.10 -11.87 11.97
C GLY A 186 5.34 -12.06 13.47
N GLY A 187 4.72 -13.08 14.05
CA GLY A 187 4.94 -13.47 15.43
C GLY A 187 4.59 -12.38 16.44
N LYS A 188 4.87 -12.66 17.70
CA LYS A 188 4.57 -11.72 18.80
C LYS A 188 5.37 -10.42 18.75
N ARG A 189 6.36 -10.30 17.85
CA ARG A 189 7.31 -9.18 17.77
C ARG A 189 7.15 -8.37 16.48
N MET A 190 5.91 -8.09 16.06
CA MET A 190 5.65 -7.10 15.02
C MET A 190 5.32 -5.72 15.60
N LEU A 191 5.60 -4.69 14.81
CA LEU A 191 5.01 -3.36 14.96
C LEU A 191 4.20 -3.00 13.71
N HIS A 192 2.90 -2.78 13.87
CA HIS A 192 2.04 -2.25 12.82
C HIS A 192 1.87 -0.75 12.99
N ILE A 193 2.38 0.03 12.05
CA ILE A 193 2.18 1.47 12.00
C ILE A 193 1.03 1.76 11.03
N VAL A 194 0.00 2.43 11.52
CA VAL A 194 -1.22 2.74 10.77
C VAL A 194 -1.55 4.22 10.87
N ASN A 195 -2.21 4.79 9.88
CA ASN A 195 -2.58 6.21 9.88
C ASN A 195 -3.75 6.54 10.85
N GLY A 196 -4.82 5.73 10.83
CA GLY A 196 -6.08 6.08 11.52
C GLY A 196 -6.45 5.22 12.73
N ASP A 197 -7.15 5.83 13.70
CA ASP A 197 -7.77 5.14 14.84
C ASP A 197 -8.67 3.99 14.41
N SER A 198 -9.52 4.22 13.41
CA SER A 198 -10.45 3.21 12.95
C SER A 198 -9.73 1.95 12.46
N VAL A 199 -8.58 2.09 11.79
CA VAL A 199 -7.79 0.95 11.32
C VAL A 199 -7.10 0.28 12.50
N GLY A 200 -6.44 1.08 13.35
CA GLY A 200 -5.77 0.58 14.54
C GLY A 200 -6.69 -0.22 15.46
N ASP A 201 -7.89 0.27 15.72
CA ASP A 201 -8.87 -0.42 16.58
C ASP A 201 -9.43 -1.68 15.94
N LYS A 202 -9.64 -1.68 14.61
CA LYS A 202 -10.07 -2.90 13.89
C LYS A 202 -8.98 -3.97 13.87
N LEU A 203 -7.71 -3.60 13.71
CA LEU A 203 -6.59 -4.55 13.77
C LEU A 203 -6.45 -5.16 15.17
N LYS A 204 -6.62 -4.36 16.24
CA LYS A 204 -6.67 -4.86 17.63
C LYS A 204 -7.80 -5.87 17.81
N GLN A 205 -8.98 -5.58 17.25
CA GLN A 205 -10.15 -6.46 17.35
C GLN A 205 -10.03 -7.74 16.51
N GLY A 206 -9.43 -7.64 15.32
CA GLY A 206 -9.19 -8.75 14.39
C GLY A 206 -8.07 -9.70 14.82
N LYS A 207 -7.50 -9.50 16.01
CA LYS A 207 -6.43 -10.33 16.60
C LYS A 207 -5.19 -10.43 15.71
N VAL A 208 -4.87 -9.36 14.98
CA VAL A 208 -3.54 -9.24 14.36
C VAL A 208 -2.49 -9.26 15.45
N GLN A 209 -1.44 -10.06 15.28
CA GLN A 209 -0.38 -10.22 16.27
C GLN A 209 0.57 -9.02 16.25
N GLY A 210 1.17 -8.68 17.40
CA GLY A 210 2.11 -7.57 17.53
C GLY A 210 1.50 -6.26 18.03
N ASP A 211 2.37 -5.26 18.17
CA ASP A 211 2.02 -3.94 18.69
C ASP A 211 1.45 -3.06 17.58
N ILE A 212 0.46 -2.23 17.92
CA ILE A 212 -0.15 -1.27 16.99
C ILE A 212 0.20 0.15 17.41
N LEU A 213 0.82 0.88 16.49
CA LEU A 213 1.11 2.30 16.58
C LEU A 213 0.23 3.05 15.57
N VAL A 214 -0.73 3.84 16.08
CA VAL A 214 -1.44 4.80 15.23
C VAL A 214 -0.56 6.05 15.12
N TRP A 215 -0.15 6.38 13.90
CA TRP A 215 0.68 7.54 13.60
C TRP A 215 -0.20 8.77 13.42
N ARG A 216 -0.28 9.62 14.46
CA ARG A 216 -1.28 10.70 14.56
C ARG A 216 -0.74 12.01 14.04
N GLU A 217 -0.49 12.05 12.76
CA GLU A 217 -0.08 13.28 12.07
C GLU A 217 -1.15 13.72 11.06
N LEU A 218 -1.01 14.94 10.56
CA LEU A 218 -1.78 15.57 9.51
C LEU A 218 -0.82 16.37 8.61
N TYR A 219 0.21 15.72 8.04
CA TYR A 219 1.25 16.42 7.27
C TYR A 219 0.68 17.12 6.03
N SER A 220 -0.50 16.73 5.56
CA SER A 220 -1.22 17.45 4.51
C SER A 220 -1.54 18.90 4.91
N PHE A 221 -1.70 19.21 6.20
CA PHE A 221 -2.17 20.51 6.67
C PHE A 221 -1.15 21.24 7.56
N GLY A 222 -1.03 22.56 7.39
CA GLY A 222 -0.14 23.41 8.19
C GLY A 222 1.34 23.30 7.79
N PRO A 223 2.23 23.97 8.53
CA PRO A 223 3.65 24.00 8.22
C PRO A 223 4.27 22.61 8.40
N VAL A 224 5.08 22.19 7.43
CA VAL A 224 5.86 20.95 7.51
C VAL A 224 7.31 21.26 7.19
N PHE A 225 8.20 20.75 8.03
CA PHE A 225 9.62 21.03 8.00
C PHE A 225 10.41 19.76 7.71
N PRO A 226 11.62 19.85 7.11
CA PRO A 226 12.43 18.66 6.82
C PRO A 226 12.69 17.78 8.05
N GLN A 227 12.90 18.40 9.22
CA GLN A 227 13.17 17.74 10.50
C GLN A 227 12.01 17.99 11.47
N MET A 228 10.94 17.20 11.35
CA MET A 228 9.74 17.35 12.19
C MET A 228 9.96 17.01 13.65
N ASP A 229 11.03 16.27 13.97
CA ASP A 229 11.41 15.90 15.32
C ASP A 229 12.16 17.02 16.06
N GLU A 230 12.55 18.12 15.40
CA GLU A 230 13.16 19.27 16.07
C GLU A 230 12.15 20.03 16.96
N PRO A 231 12.49 20.38 18.21
CA PRO A 231 11.55 20.99 19.16
C PRO A 231 10.89 22.28 18.65
N ASP A 232 11.64 23.15 17.98
CA ASP A 232 11.11 24.42 17.47
C ASP A 232 10.12 24.20 16.32
N ASN A 233 10.41 23.24 15.44
CA ASN A 233 9.52 22.85 14.34
C ASN A 233 8.20 22.27 14.87
N ARG A 234 8.26 21.40 15.89
CA ARG A 234 7.07 20.87 16.56
C ARG A 234 6.25 21.97 17.20
N LYS A 235 6.89 22.91 17.88
CA LYS A 235 6.22 24.03 18.54
C LYS A 235 5.52 24.95 17.54
N ALA A 236 6.19 25.32 16.45
CA ALA A 236 5.59 26.14 15.39
C ALA A 236 4.36 25.45 14.79
N ARG A 237 4.44 24.14 14.54
CA ARG A 237 3.32 23.35 14.05
C ARG A 237 2.18 23.22 15.05
N ALA A 238 2.48 22.95 16.32
CA ALA A 238 1.48 22.87 17.39
C ALA A 238 0.68 24.17 17.51
N GLN A 239 1.36 25.31 17.47
CA GLN A 239 0.73 26.64 17.51
C GLN A 239 -0.21 26.83 16.31
N TYR A 240 0.24 26.46 15.11
CA TYR A 240 -0.58 26.56 13.90
C TYR A 240 -1.84 25.69 13.99
N LEU A 241 -1.71 24.42 14.39
CA LEU A 241 -2.84 23.49 14.50
C LEU A 241 -3.84 23.90 15.60
N GLU A 242 -3.37 24.50 16.69
CA GLU A 242 -4.27 25.06 17.71
C GLU A 242 -5.05 26.26 17.16
N GLN A 243 -4.37 27.20 16.52
CA GLN A 243 -4.98 28.40 15.96
C GLN A 243 -6.03 28.06 14.89
N THR A 244 -5.74 27.10 14.03
CA THR A 244 -6.56 26.77 12.86
C THR A 244 -7.61 25.69 13.13
N LEU A 245 -7.21 24.56 13.71
CA LEU A 245 -8.10 23.39 13.91
C LEU A 245 -8.60 23.28 15.37
N GLY A 246 -8.00 24.02 16.30
CA GLY A 246 -8.33 23.94 17.73
C GLY A 246 -7.72 22.74 18.44
N ILE A 247 -6.71 22.08 17.85
CA ILE A 247 -5.98 20.98 18.50
C ILE A 247 -5.08 21.57 19.60
N PRO A 248 -5.28 21.24 20.89
CA PRO A 248 -4.49 21.84 21.96
C PRO A 248 -3.00 21.55 21.79
N GLN A 249 -2.14 22.57 21.90
CA GLN A 249 -0.69 22.43 21.70
C GLN A 249 -0.09 21.31 22.56
N LYS A 250 -0.50 21.26 23.84
CA LYS A 250 -0.05 20.22 24.77
C LYS A 250 -0.45 18.82 24.33
N GLU A 251 -1.68 18.63 23.85
CA GLU A 251 -2.16 17.31 23.41
C GLU A 251 -1.41 16.83 22.17
N TYR A 252 -1.15 17.74 21.23
CA TYR A 252 -0.34 17.45 20.04
C TYR A 252 1.10 17.06 20.41
N LEU A 253 1.78 17.85 21.23
CA LEU A 253 3.17 17.60 21.64
C LEU A 253 3.30 16.29 22.44
N ASP A 254 2.41 16.05 23.41
CA ASP A 254 2.37 14.81 24.20
C ASP A 254 2.21 13.58 23.27
N THR A 255 1.40 13.72 22.21
CA THR A 255 1.18 12.66 21.21
C THR A 255 2.41 12.41 20.34
N CYS A 256 3.06 13.46 19.83
CA CYS A 256 4.30 13.35 19.04
C CYS A 256 5.40 12.65 19.84
N GLU A 257 5.63 13.06 21.09
CA GLU A 257 6.63 12.42 21.95
C GLU A 257 6.34 10.92 22.16
N LEU A 258 5.08 10.56 22.39
CA LEU A 258 4.69 9.17 22.62
C LEU A 258 4.90 8.29 21.39
N GLN A 259 4.47 8.75 20.21
CA GLN A 259 4.59 7.95 18.98
C GLN A 259 6.05 7.82 18.54
N GLU A 260 6.86 8.86 18.71
CA GLU A 260 8.28 8.82 18.35
C GLU A 260 9.10 7.94 19.29
N ARG A 261 8.83 7.95 20.59
CA ARG A 261 9.46 7.00 21.52
C ARG A 261 9.18 5.55 21.09
N LYS A 262 7.94 5.26 20.69
CA LYS A 262 7.59 3.92 20.16
C LYS A 262 8.26 3.62 18.84
N LEU A 263 8.41 4.62 17.96
CA LEU A 263 9.12 4.47 16.70
C LEU A 263 10.62 4.22 16.94
N GLN A 264 11.26 4.92 17.88
CA GLN A 264 12.68 4.74 18.24
C GLN A 264 12.97 3.32 18.75
N ASP A 265 12.00 2.70 19.41
CA ASP A 265 12.05 1.31 19.88
C ASP A 265 11.90 0.26 18.77
N PHE A 266 11.85 0.64 17.48
CA PHE A 266 11.55 -0.28 16.39
C PHE A 266 12.47 -1.51 16.33
N GLY A 267 13.74 -1.36 16.76
CA GLY A 267 14.75 -2.43 16.73
C GLY A 267 14.45 -3.62 17.64
N LYS A 268 13.44 -3.54 18.53
CA LYS A 268 12.98 -4.68 19.35
C LYS A 268 12.03 -5.62 18.61
N TYR A 269 11.51 -5.18 17.46
CA TYR A 269 10.60 -5.95 16.63
C TYR A 269 11.36 -6.66 15.52
N ASP A 270 10.88 -7.84 15.14
CA ASP A 270 11.40 -8.59 13.99
C ASP A 270 10.94 -7.98 12.67
N GLU A 271 9.74 -7.36 12.65
CA GLU A 271 9.18 -6.73 11.47
C GLU A 271 8.34 -5.49 11.83
N VAL A 272 8.53 -4.40 11.09
CA VAL A 272 7.67 -3.21 11.10
C VAL A 272 6.87 -3.19 9.81
N VAL A 273 5.55 -3.16 9.92
CA VAL A 273 4.63 -3.07 8.78
C VAL A 273 3.96 -1.71 8.76
N LEU A 274 4.17 -0.99 7.67
CA LEU A 274 3.54 0.28 7.36
C LEU A 274 2.22 0.02 6.60
N TRP A 275 1.09 0.48 7.15
CA TRP A 275 -0.23 0.37 6.53
C TRP A 275 -0.69 1.75 6.07
N PHE A 276 -0.64 1.98 4.76
CA PHE A 276 -0.93 3.27 4.14
C PHE A 276 -1.78 3.12 2.88
N GLU A 277 -2.21 4.26 2.36
CA GLU A 277 -3.24 4.37 1.34
C GLU A 277 -2.81 5.30 0.22
N HIS A 278 -3.53 5.25 -0.91
CA HIS A 278 -3.19 6.01 -2.11
C HIS A 278 -3.26 7.56 -2.00
N ASP A 279 -3.96 8.11 -1.02
CA ASP A 279 -4.22 9.55 -0.96
C ASP A 279 -3.06 10.39 -0.38
N LEU A 280 -3.14 11.71 -0.54
CA LEU A 280 -2.12 12.66 -0.08
C LEU A 280 -1.87 12.60 1.42
N PHE A 281 -2.93 12.40 2.21
CA PHE A 281 -2.83 12.33 3.67
C PHE A 281 -1.95 11.14 4.07
N ASP A 282 -2.17 9.98 3.47
CA ASP A 282 -1.34 8.78 3.69
C ASP A 282 0.06 8.88 3.07
N GLN A 283 0.17 9.33 1.83
CA GLN A 283 1.45 9.39 1.12
C GLN A 283 2.44 10.36 1.78
N THR A 284 1.97 11.44 2.43
CA THR A 284 2.85 12.35 3.19
C THR A 284 3.39 11.70 4.46
N MET A 285 2.58 10.94 5.20
CA MET A 285 3.06 10.19 6.37
C MET A 285 4.00 9.04 5.99
N LEU A 286 3.68 8.31 4.92
CA LEU A 286 4.55 7.27 4.40
C LEU A 286 5.91 7.85 4.02
N SER A 287 5.93 8.98 3.31
CA SER A 287 7.17 9.66 2.92
C SER A 287 8.00 10.09 4.14
N TYR A 288 7.37 10.63 5.18
CA TYR A 288 8.05 10.94 6.44
C TYR A 288 8.69 9.70 7.07
N LEU A 289 7.94 8.59 7.19
CA LEU A 289 8.44 7.38 7.82
C LEU A 289 9.58 6.73 7.01
N LEU A 290 9.46 6.68 5.69
CA LEU A 290 10.52 6.20 4.81
C LEU A 290 11.79 7.07 4.92
N ASN A 291 11.62 8.39 4.95
CA ASN A 291 12.71 9.32 5.21
C ASN A 291 13.36 9.07 6.58
N TRP A 292 12.55 8.84 7.61
CA TRP A 292 13.04 8.52 8.95
C TRP A 292 13.84 7.21 8.97
N PHE A 293 13.38 6.16 8.29
CA PHE A 293 14.08 4.87 8.27
C PHE A 293 15.35 4.85 7.40
N LYS A 294 15.43 5.67 6.34
CA LYS A 294 16.51 5.62 5.33
C LYS A 294 17.92 5.62 5.91
N ASP A 295 18.21 6.50 6.87
CA ASP A 295 19.55 6.66 7.44
C ASP A 295 19.75 5.89 8.76
N ARG A 296 18.83 4.99 9.11
CA ARG A 296 18.85 4.26 10.39
C ARG A 296 19.18 2.78 10.19
N PRO A 297 20.11 2.22 10.98
CA PRO A 297 20.45 0.81 10.87
C PRO A 297 19.27 -0.06 11.33
N LEU A 298 18.75 -0.89 10.43
CA LEU A 298 17.63 -1.77 10.72
C LEU A 298 18.00 -2.98 11.57
N GLY A 299 19.27 -3.38 11.59
CA GLY A 299 19.72 -4.57 12.30
C GLY A 299 19.01 -5.83 11.76
N ASN A 300 18.29 -6.53 12.64
CA ASN A 300 17.49 -7.70 12.26
C ASN A 300 16.03 -7.36 11.91
N THR A 301 15.62 -6.09 12.09
CA THR A 301 14.24 -5.68 11.84
C THR A 301 13.99 -5.54 10.36
N LYS A 302 12.97 -6.23 9.85
CA LYS A 302 12.49 -6.08 8.48
C LYS A 302 11.49 -4.93 8.38
N LEU A 303 11.52 -4.20 7.27
CA LEU A 303 10.50 -3.21 6.93
C LEU A 303 9.58 -3.75 5.82
N SER A 304 8.28 -3.57 6.00
CA SER A 304 7.26 -4.02 5.06
C SER A 304 6.19 -2.96 4.84
N LEU A 305 5.61 -2.93 3.63
CA LEU A 305 4.60 -1.97 3.22
C LEU A 305 3.35 -2.68 2.71
N LEU A 306 2.20 -2.36 3.33
CA LEU A 306 0.89 -2.53 2.73
C LEU A 306 0.40 -1.17 2.27
N CYS A 307 0.37 -0.95 0.96
CA CYS A 307 -0.13 0.28 0.36
C CYS A 307 -1.17 -0.05 -0.71
N ILE A 308 -2.42 0.41 -0.55
CA ILE A 308 -3.51 0.10 -1.48
C ILE A 308 -4.33 1.34 -1.86
N GLY A 309 -4.86 1.33 -3.09
CA GLY A 309 -5.81 2.33 -3.60
C GLY A 309 -7.16 1.75 -4.00
N ALA A 310 -7.38 0.44 -3.81
CA ALA A 310 -8.61 -0.24 -4.16
C ALA A 310 -8.81 -1.49 -3.32
N TYR A 311 -10.07 -1.88 -3.12
CA TYR A 311 -10.45 -3.15 -2.52
C TYR A 311 -11.60 -3.81 -3.31
N PRO A 312 -11.55 -5.12 -3.60
CA PRO A 312 -12.59 -5.79 -4.37
C PRO A 312 -14.00 -5.60 -3.80
N GLY A 313 -14.93 -5.15 -4.65
CA GLY A 313 -16.32 -4.91 -4.27
C GLY A 313 -16.59 -3.53 -3.66
N ILE A 314 -15.60 -2.64 -3.62
CA ILE A 314 -15.77 -1.24 -3.22
C ILE A 314 -15.49 -0.36 -4.44
N GLU A 315 -16.54 0.30 -4.96
CA GLU A 315 -16.47 1.11 -6.19
C GLU A 315 -15.69 2.41 -6.00
N LEU A 316 -15.81 3.04 -4.82
CA LEU A 316 -15.03 4.21 -4.41
C LEU A 316 -14.27 3.88 -3.13
N PHE A 317 -13.01 3.46 -3.28
CA PHE A 317 -12.18 3.09 -2.14
C PHE A 317 -11.63 4.34 -1.44
N ARG A 318 -12.24 4.74 -0.33
CA ARG A 318 -11.78 5.89 0.47
C ARG A 318 -10.65 5.58 1.41
N GLY A 319 -10.57 4.34 1.85
CA GLY A 319 -9.43 3.89 2.59
C GLY A 319 -9.58 2.54 3.33
N LEU A 320 -8.70 2.26 4.28
CA LEU A 320 -8.67 1.08 5.13
C LEU A 320 -9.73 1.24 6.23
N GLY A 321 -10.02 2.47 6.63
CA GLY A 321 -11.03 2.81 7.62
C GLY A 321 -12.46 2.38 7.24
N GLN A 322 -12.78 2.21 5.95
CA GLN A 322 -14.09 1.69 5.49
C GLN A 322 -14.18 0.16 5.51
N LEU A 323 -13.04 -0.56 5.59
CA LEU A 323 -13.04 -2.01 5.61
C LEU A 323 -13.52 -2.55 6.96
N SER A 324 -14.25 -3.67 6.95
CA SER A 324 -14.56 -4.43 8.17
C SER A 324 -13.30 -5.13 8.70
N SER A 325 -13.31 -5.54 9.97
CA SER A 325 -12.18 -6.28 10.57
C SER A 325 -11.83 -7.55 9.78
N ALA A 326 -12.86 -8.29 9.34
CA ALA A 326 -12.67 -9.49 8.50
C ALA A 326 -12.04 -9.16 7.13
N GLN A 327 -12.35 -8.02 6.53
CA GLN A 327 -11.72 -7.59 5.28
C GLN A 327 -10.27 -7.14 5.51
N LEU A 328 -9.98 -6.43 6.60
CA LEU A 328 -8.59 -6.04 6.95
C LEU A 328 -7.71 -7.26 7.22
N GLU A 329 -8.24 -8.29 7.89
CA GLU A 329 -7.54 -9.57 8.09
C GLU A 329 -7.14 -10.23 6.76
N THR A 330 -7.90 -10.04 5.68
CA THR A 330 -7.51 -10.58 4.35
C THR A 330 -6.29 -9.91 3.74
N LEU A 331 -5.92 -8.71 4.23
CA LEU A 331 -4.75 -7.96 3.78
C LEU A 331 -3.48 -8.32 4.56
N ALA A 332 -3.61 -8.95 5.73
CA ALA A 332 -2.48 -9.40 6.51
C ALA A 332 -1.62 -10.40 5.72
N GLY A 333 -0.30 -10.19 5.74
CA GLY A 333 0.67 -10.97 4.97
C GLY A 333 0.70 -10.66 3.47
N THR A 334 -0.04 -9.64 3.00
CA THR A 334 0.00 -9.21 1.59
C THR A 334 0.93 -8.03 1.33
N TRP A 335 1.62 -7.55 2.37
CA TRP A 335 2.64 -6.51 2.29
C TRP A 335 3.88 -6.98 1.51
N HIS A 336 4.55 -6.04 0.85
CA HIS A 336 5.85 -6.27 0.22
C HIS A 336 6.96 -5.75 1.13
N THR A 337 8.20 -6.19 0.88
CA THR A 337 9.36 -5.73 1.65
C THR A 337 9.76 -4.34 1.16
N ILE A 338 10.00 -3.41 2.07
CA ILE A 338 10.56 -2.09 1.76
C ILE A 338 12.08 -2.26 1.56
N GLY A 339 12.57 -1.94 0.38
CA GLY A 339 13.98 -1.95 0.03
C GLY A 339 14.57 -0.54 -0.09
N ASP A 340 15.77 -0.47 -0.67
CA ASP A 340 16.50 0.77 -0.88
C ASP A 340 15.78 1.72 -1.86
N GLU A 341 15.07 1.17 -2.85
CA GLU A 341 14.31 1.95 -3.84
C GLU A 341 13.17 2.73 -3.17
N GLU A 342 12.36 2.07 -2.34
CA GLU A 342 11.29 2.70 -1.58
C GLU A 342 11.81 3.73 -0.57
N LEU A 343 12.87 3.41 0.19
CA LEU A 343 13.49 4.33 1.16
C LEU A 343 14.05 5.58 0.47
N THR A 344 14.77 5.38 -0.64
CA THR A 344 15.37 6.49 -1.41
C THR A 344 14.31 7.38 -2.00
N LEU A 345 13.28 6.80 -2.64
CA LEU A 345 12.17 7.55 -3.22
C LEU A 345 11.36 8.28 -2.14
N GLY A 346 10.98 7.61 -1.05
CA GLY A 346 10.22 8.20 0.05
C GLY A 346 10.95 9.39 0.70
N SER A 347 12.27 9.28 0.89
CA SER A 347 13.10 10.38 1.38
C SER A 347 13.15 11.56 0.40
N LYS A 348 13.35 11.30 -0.90
CA LYS A 348 13.35 12.36 -1.92
C LYS A 348 12.00 13.08 -1.99
N VAL A 349 10.90 12.34 -1.85
CA VAL A 349 9.54 12.88 -1.82
C VAL A 349 9.33 13.75 -0.58
N TRP A 350 9.79 13.30 0.59
CA TRP A 350 9.74 14.09 1.82
C TRP A 350 10.55 15.40 1.73
N GLU A 351 11.76 15.33 1.19
CA GLU A 351 12.60 16.51 0.95
C GLU A 351 11.93 17.51 0.00
N ALA A 352 11.29 17.03 -1.07
CA ALA A 352 10.53 17.88 -1.98
C ALA A 352 9.31 18.50 -1.28
N TYR A 353 8.53 17.68 -0.56
CA TYR A 353 7.30 18.08 0.13
C TYR A 353 7.53 19.19 1.15
N THR A 354 8.65 19.12 1.86
CA THR A 354 9.02 20.03 2.95
C THR A 354 9.85 21.22 2.47
N SER A 355 10.17 21.31 1.18
CA SER A 355 10.92 22.43 0.66
C SER A 355 10.06 23.69 0.58
N ASP A 356 10.70 24.82 0.89
CA ASP A 356 10.23 26.18 0.62
C ASP A 356 10.38 26.61 -0.86
N GLN A 357 10.97 25.75 -1.70
CA GLN A 357 11.27 26.04 -3.10
C GLN A 357 10.26 25.32 -4.01
N PRO A 358 9.36 26.03 -4.72
CA PRO A 358 8.35 25.42 -5.58
C PRO A 358 8.96 24.58 -6.71
N GLN A 359 10.17 24.91 -7.17
CA GLN A 359 10.86 24.15 -8.21
C GLN A 359 11.14 22.70 -7.77
N LYS A 360 11.39 22.46 -6.48
CA LYS A 360 11.59 21.09 -5.97
C LYS A 360 10.28 20.30 -5.99
N HIS A 361 9.17 20.95 -5.64
CA HIS A 361 7.85 20.34 -5.74
C HIS A 361 7.46 20.02 -7.19
N GLN A 362 7.77 20.91 -8.14
CA GLN A 362 7.51 20.64 -9.56
C GLN A 362 8.38 19.49 -10.09
N ARG A 363 9.66 19.45 -9.70
CA ARG A 363 10.63 18.50 -10.23
C ARG A 363 10.32 17.05 -9.83
N ILE A 364 9.78 16.83 -8.62
CA ILE A 364 9.49 15.47 -8.17
C ILE A 364 8.52 14.76 -9.11
N LEU A 365 7.53 15.46 -9.70
CA LEU A 365 6.53 14.90 -10.63
C LEU A 365 7.11 14.21 -11.88
N GLN A 366 8.38 14.44 -12.18
CA GLN A 366 9.11 13.89 -13.32
C GLN A 366 9.87 12.59 -13.00
N ASP A 367 9.90 12.17 -11.73
CA ASP A 367 10.60 10.97 -11.31
C ASP A 367 9.86 9.67 -11.68
N ASP A 368 10.58 8.55 -11.55
CA ASP A 368 10.01 7.21 -11.60
C ASP A 368 9.41 6.85 -10.24
N TYR A 369 8.13 6.47 -10.25
CA TYR A 369 7.36 6.12 -9.06
C TYR A 369 7.01 4.64 -8.99
N THR A 370 7.68 3.78 -9.77
CA THR A 370 7.39 2.33 -9.80
C THR A 370 7.43 1.70 -8.39
N ALA A 371 8.37 2.12 -7.53
CA ALA A 371 8.48 1.63 -6.15
C ALA A 371 7.38 2.17 -5.22
N LEU A 372 6.84 3.37 -5.47
CA LEU A 372 5.78 4.00 -4.68
C LEU A 372 4.70 4.59 -5.61
N PRO A 373 3.80 3.75 -6.16
CA PRO A 373 3.00 4.09 -7.33
C PRO A 373 1.95 5.19 -7.11
N PHE A 374 1.56 5.47 -5.85
CA PHE A 374 0.56 6.49 -5.55
C PHE A 374 1.11 7.88 -5.30
N VAL A 375 2.44 8.02 -5.14
CA VAL A 375 3.07 9.30 -4.81
C VAL A 375 2.78 10.35 -5.88
N ARG A 376 2.83 9.97 -7.16
CA ARG A 376 2.64 10.91 -8.27
C ARG A 376 1.29 11.63 -8.18
N ASP A 377 0.22 10.86 -8.05
CA ASP A 377 -1.15 11.38 -8.03
C ASP A 377 -1.39 12.18 -6.74
N ALA A 378 -0.87 11.70 -5.60
CA ALA A 378 -0.90 12.43 -4.34
C ALA A 378 -0.18 13.79 -4.45
N PHE A 379 0.99 13.85 -5.09
CA PHE A 379 1.75 15.10 -5.24
C PHE A 379 1.15 16.06 -6.26
N GLU A 380 0.53 15.55 -7.32
CA GLU A 380 -0.26 16.40 -8.22
C GLU A 380 -1.45 17.00 -7.46
N ALA A 381 -2.12 16.21 -6.62
CA ALA A 381 -3.17 16.69 -5.73
C ALA A 381 -2.64 17.72 -4.72
N HIS A 382 -1.45 17.52 -4.15
CA HIS A 382 -0.78 18.48 -3.27
C HIS A 382 -0.65 19.86 -3.94
N LEU A 383 -0.12 19.88 -5.17
CA LEU A 383 0.14 21.10 -5.93
C LEU A 383 -1.13 21.79 -6.41
N SER A 384 -2.19 21.03 -6.69
CA SER A 384 -3.50 21.59 -7.05
C SER A 384 -4.14 22.45 -5.93
N ARG A 385 -3.61 22.39 -4.71
CA ARG A 385 -4.04 23.25 -3.59
C ARG A 385 -3.44 24.65 -3.62
N LEU A 386 -2.41 24.87 -4.44
CA LEU A 386 -1.90 26.21 -4.73
C LEU A 386 -2.98 27.02 -5.48
N PRO A 387 -3.02 28.35 -5.33
CA PRO A 387 -3.90 29.22 -6.11
C PRO A 387 -3.80 28.95 -7.60
N SER A 388 -4.90 28.63 -8.25
CA SER A 388 -4.94 28.39 -9.69
C SER A 388 -4.58 29.66 -10.47
N VAL A 389 -4.05 29.54 -11.68
CA VAL A 389 -3.83 30.69 -12.59
C VAL A 389 -5.14 31.34 -13.07
N SER A 390 -6.25 30.61 -13.06
CA SER A 390 -7.53 31.06 -13.63
C SER A 390 -8.45 31.76 -12.64
N SER A 391 -8.60 31.22 -11.43
CA SER A 391 -9.52 31.73 -10.40
C SER A 391 -8.79 32.29 -9.17
N GLY A 392 -7.52 31.91 -8.97
CA GLY A 392 -6.79 32.22 -7.76
C GLY A 392 -7.21 31.40 -6.54
N LEU A 393 -8.04 30.38 -6.74
CA LEU A 393 -8.45 29.42 -5.72
C LEU A 393 -7.60 28.16 -5.79
N GLY A 394 -7.32 27.55 -4.64
CA GLY A 394 -6.89 26.16 -4.57
C GLY A 394 -8.04 25.23 -4.95
N ILE A 395 -7.73 23.96 -5.26
CA ILE A 395 -8.73 23.00 -5.72
C ILE A 395 -9.87 22.77 -4.73
N ILE A 396 -9.60 22.86 -3.42
CA ILE A 396 -10.60 22.62 -2.37
C ILE A 396 -11.60 23.77 -2.36
N GLU A 397 -11.10 25.00 -2.36
CA GLU A 397 -11.91 26.21 -2.39
C GLU A 397 -12.71 26.30 -3.70
N GLN A 398 -12.09 25.95 -4.84
CA GLN A 398 -12.75 25.89 -6.15
C GLN A 398 -13.91 24.89 -6.16
N ALA A 399 -13.65 23.62 -5.79
CA ALA A 399 -14.67 22.56 -5.78
C ALA A 399 -15.81 22.88 -4.80
N THR A 400 -15.50 23.51 -3.67
CA THR A 400 -16.51 23.95 -2.69
C THR A 400 -17.39 25.04 -3.28
N LEU A 401 -16.81 26.06 -3.91
CA LEU A 401 -17.54 27.17 -4.52
C LEU A 401 -18.45 26.68 -5.66
N GLU A 402 -17.94 25.78 -6.51
CA GLU A 402 -18.71 25.14 -7.58
C GLU A 402 -19.87 24.28 -7.05
N ALA A 403 -19.64 23.53 -5.96
CA ALA A 403 -20.68 22.68 -5.37
C ALA A 403 -21.83 23.52 -4.78
N VAL A 404 -21.53 24.64 -4.11
CA VAL A 404 -22.56 25.57 -3.61
C VAL A 404 -23.30 26.24 -4.77
N ALA A 405 -22.58 26.68 -5.81
CA ALA A 405 -23.20 27.22 -7.02
C ALA A 405 -24.11 26.19 -7.73
N GLY A 406 -23.76 24.91 -7.65
CA GLY A 406 -24.54 23.77 -8.13
C GLY A 406 -25.71 23.36 -7.23
N GLY A 407 -25.94 24.06 -6.11
CA GLY A 407 -27.10 23.88 -5.23
C GLY A 407 -26.87 22.98 -4.01
N ILE A 408 -25.64 22.54 -3.74
CA ILE A 408 -25.32 21.81 -2.50
C ILE A 408 -25.04 22.85 -1.40
N ASN A 409 -26.01 23.06 -0.51
CA ASN A 409 -26.01 24.23 0.37
C ASN A 409 -25.81 23.92 1.86
N THR A 410 -25.62 22.65 2.24
CA THR A 410 -25.41 22.26 3.64
C THR A 410 -23.97 21.74 3.85
N PRO A 411 -23.31 22.03 4.99
CA PRO A 411 -21.89 21.70 5.16
C PRO A 411 -21.54 20.22 5.04
N TYR A 412 -22.38 19.32 5.56
CA TYR A 412 -22.11 17.88 5.53
C TYR A 412 -22.34 17.26 4.15
N GLU A 413 -23.30 17.77 3.37
CA GLU A 413 -23.46 17.35 1.99
C GLU A 413 -22.32 17.88 1.12
N LEU A 414 -21.85 19.11 1.38
CA LEU A 414 -20.65 19.64 0.75
C LEU A 414 -19.42 18.81 1.07
N PHE A 415 -19.17 18.51 2.34
CA PHE A 415 -18.03 17.67 2.74
C PHE A 415 -18.04 16.33 2.04
N ARG A 416 -19.22 15.69 1.93
CA ARG A 416 -19.38 14.45 1.17
C ARG A 416 -19.10 14.69 -0.32
N LYS A 417 -19.76 15.65 -0.95
CA LYS A 417 -19.64 15.89 -2.40
C LYS A 417 -18.21 16.24 -2.82
N VAL A 418 -17.58 17.17 -2.10
CA VAL A 418 -16.20 17.62 -2.34
C VAL A 418 -15.21 16.53 -1.97
N GLY A 419 -15.42 15.82 -0.85
CA GLY A 419 -14.58 14.70 -0.44
C GLY A 419 -14.62 13.52 -1.44
N ASP A 420 -15.75 13.26 -2.09
CA ASP A 420 -15.86 12.25 -3.16
C ASP A 420 -15.08 12.67 -4.41
N GLN A 421 -15.24 13.94 -4.79
CA GLN A 421 -14.55 14.52 -5.95
C GLN A 421 -13.03 14.58 -5.75
N LEU A 422 -12.59 14.94 -4.54
CA LEU A 422 -11.19 15.15 -4.18
C LEU A 422 -10.67 14.07 -3.23
N HIS A 423 -11.15 12.83 -3.39
CA HIS A 423 -10.79 11.71 -2.50
C HIS A 423 -9.27 11.46 -2.43
N VAL A 424 -8.53 11.77 -3.50
CA VAL A 424 -7.05 11.73 -3.55
C VAL A 424 -6.37 12.64 -2.52
N LEU A 425 -7.08 13.59 -1.90
CA LEU A 425 -6.52 14.42 -0.83
C LEU A 425 -6.52 13.73 0.53
N GLY A 426 -7.37 12.72 0.76
CA GLY A 426 -7.54 12.11 2.09
C GLY A 426 -8.05 13.10 3.15
N MET A 427 -8.74 14.16 2.72
CA MET A 427 -9.08 15.31 3.56
C MET A 427 -10.13 14.95 4.63
N GLY A 428 -9.77 15.20 5.90
CA GLY A 428 -10.67 15.08 7.03
C GLY A 428 -11.66 16.23 7.16
N ASP A 429 -12.66 16.07 8.03
CA ASP A 429 -13.71 17.07 8.24
C ASP A 429 -13.17 18.37 8.86
N LEU A 430 -12.30 18.30 9.87
CA LEU A 430 -11.67 19.47 10.48
C LEU A 430 -10.89 20.33 9.46
N GLU A 431 -10.14 19.69 8.55
CA GLU A 431 -9.44 20.38 7.47
C GLU A 431 -10.45 21.06 6.52
N PHE A 432 -11.51 20.35 6.14
CA PHE A 432 -12.54 20.93 5.29
C PHE A 432 -13.29 22.10 5.95
N TRP A 433 -13.60 22.02 7.25
CA TRP A 433 -14.24 23.10 8.01
C TRP A 433 -13.37 24.35 8.08
N TYR A 434 -12.05 24.19 8.18
CA TYR A 434 -11.12 25.32 8.08
C TYR A 434 -11.24 26.04 6.73
N TYR A 435 -11.25 25.29 5.62
CA TYR A 435 -11.43 25.88 4.29
C TYR A 435 -12.77 26.59 4.14
N LEU A 436 -13.84 25.94 4.59
CA LEU A 436 -15.18 26.51 4.52
C LEU A 436 -15.29 27.79 5.37
N SER A 437 -14.70 27.81 6.57
CA SER A 437 -14.62 29.00 7.42
C SER A 437 -13.94 30.15 6.69
N ALA A 438 -12.75 29.89 6.11
CA ALA A 438 -11.98 30.89 5.36
C ALA A 438 -12.71 31.42 4.12
N MET A 439 -13.64 30.66 3.54
CA MET A 439 -14.48 31.09 2.42
C MET A 439 -15.71 31.91 2.84
N THR A 440 -16.08 31.87 4.13
CA THR A 440 -17.28 32.53 4.68
C THR A 440 -16.99 33.75 5.55
N GLU A 441 -15.73 33.93 5.97
CA GLU A 441 -15.32 34.96 6.90
C GLU A 441 -14.58 36.11 6.21
N GLY A 442 -14.64 37.30 6.84
CA GLY A 442 -13.90 38.47 6.39
C GLY A 442 -14.55 39.28 5.26
N PRO A 443 -13.90 40.37 4.80
CA PRO A 443 -14.48 41.32 3.85
C PRO A 443 -14.54 40.81 2.41
N HIS A 444 -13.91 39.66 2.12
CA HIS A 444 -13.81 39.07 0.79
C HIS A 444 -14.40 37.65 0.75
N ALA A 445 -15.40 37.36 1.56
CA ALA A 445 -16.06 36.05 1.58
C ALA A 445 -16.64 35.66 0.20
N LEU A 446 -16.39 34.41 -0.20
CA LEU A 446 -16.91 33.80 -1.42
C LEU A 446 -18.29 33.19 -1.20
N LEU A 447 -18.58 32.83 0.05
CA LEU A 447 -19.81 32.19 0.49
C LEU A 447 -20.41 32.95 1.67
N ASP A 448 -21.72 33.12 1.68
CA ASP A 448 -22.48 33.53 2.85
C ASP A 448 -22.96 32.29 3.60
N ILE A 449 -22.86 32.30 4.92
CA ILE A 449 -23.35 31.24 5.81
C ILE A 449 -24.46 31.78 6.71
N ASN A 450 -25.63 31.14 6.68
CA ASN A 450 -26.79 31.54 7.48
C ASN A 450 -27.16 30.40 8.45
N GLY A 451 -27.35 30.74 9.73
CA GLY A 451 -27.82 29.78 10.74
C GLY A 451 -26.72 29.01 11.48
N ALA A 452 -25.45 29.37 11.32
CA ALA A 452 -24.35 28.84 12.16
C ALA A 452 -23.75 29.97 13.02
N ALA A 453 -23.58 29.71 14.32
CA ALA A 453 -22.87 30.62 15.23
C ALA A 453 -21.34 30.39 15.24
N SER A 454 -20.90 29.18 14.92
CA SER A 454 -19.49 28.79 14.87
C SER A 454 -19.28 27.54 14.03
N PHE A 455 -18.04 27.30 13.62
CA PHE A 455 -17.61 26.06 12.99
C PHE A 455 -17.21 24.99 14.03
N PRO A 456 -17.39 23.69 13.75
CA PRO A 456 -16.83 22.62 14.57
C PRO A 456 -15.32 22.75 14.70
N ARG A 457 -14.77 22.45 15.88
CA ARG A 457 -13.33 22.39 16.13
C ARG A 457 -12.97 21.05 16.76
N PHE A 458 -11.67 20.78 16.95
CA PHE A 458 -11.21 19.55 17.58
C PHE A 458 -11.94 19.27 18.91
N LYS A 459 -12.67 18.15 18.96
CA LYS A 459 -13.53 17.71 20.09
C LYS A 459 -14.63 18.69 20.52
N ALA A 460 -14.85 19.79 19.79
CA ALA A 460 -15.86 20.80 20.09
C ALA A 460 -16.98 20.75 19.05
N LYS A 461 -18.22 20.56 19.52
CA LYS A 461 -19.41 20.52 18.65
C LYS A 461 -19.91 21.92 18.34
N ALA A 462 -20.46 22.10 17.15
CA ALA A 462 -21.25 23.26 16.76
C ALA A 462 -22.68 22.78 16.41
N PRO A 463 -23.65 22.86 17.34
CA PRO A 463 -24.96 22.25 17.17
C PRO A 463 -25.72 22.72 15.93
N ASP A 464 -25.69 24.02 15.65
CA ASP A 464 -26.44 24.63 14.55
C ASP A 464 -25.72 24.54 13.20
N PHE A 465 -24.45 24.11 13.20
CA PHE A 465 -23.62 24.03 11.99
C PHE A 465 -24.18 23.05 10.96
N ARG A 466 -24.83 21.97 11.42
CA ARG A 466 -25.37 20.94 10.52
C ARG A 466 -26.47 21.48 9.62
N ASP A 467 -27.29 22.38 10.14
CA ASP A 467 -28.51 22.85 9.51
C ASP A 467 -28.33 24.24 8.88
N CYS A 468 -27.11 24.78 8.89
CA CYS A 468 -26.82 26.05 8.27
C CYS A 468 -26.87 25.95 6.74
N MET A 469 -27.13 27.10 6.12
CA MET A 469 -27.31 27.22 4.68
C MET A 469 -26.23 28.12 4.10
N LEU A 470 -25.56 27.62 3.07
CA LEU A 470 -24.52 28.30 2.31
C LEU A 470 -25.08 28.86 1.01
N GLN A 471 -24.64 30.05 0.64
CA GLN A 471 -24.99 30.69 -0.63
C GLN A 471 -23.76 31.38 -1.22
N VAL A 472 -23.68 31.44 -2.55
CA VAL A 472 -22.58 32.13 -3.24
C VAL A 472 -22.77 33.65 -3.12
N THR A 473 -21.71 34.38 -2.75
CA THR A 473 -21.73 35.86 -2.70
C THR A 473 -21.64 36.47 -4.10
N SER A 474 -21.71 37.80 -4.22
CA SER A 474 -21.41 38.47 -5.50
C SER A 474 -19.97 38.20 -5.97
N LEU A 475 -19.00 38.29 -5.04
CA LEU A 475 -17.60 38.01 -5.33
C LEU A 475 -17.42 36.54 -5.75
N GLY A 476 -18.05 35.60 -5.05
CA GLY A 476 -18.01 34.18 -5.43
C GLY A 476 -18.52 33.93 -6.85
N ARG A 477 -19.60 34.62 -7.27
CA ARG A 477 -20.11 34.56 -8.66
C ARG A 477 -19.12 35.16 -9.67
N ASP A 478 -18.46 36.25 -9.33
CA ASP A 478 -17.48 36.89 -10.21
C ASP A 478 -16.23 36.02 -10.38
N VAL A 479 -15.77 35.35 -9.32
CA VAL A 479 -14.66 34.37 -9.39
C VAL A 479 -15.04 33.17 -10.26
N LEU A 480 -16.23 32.58 -10.07
CA LEU A 480 -16.71 31.47 -10.92
C LEU A 480 -16.85 31.87 -12.39
N ALA A 481 -17.22 33.13 -12.67
CA ALA A 481 -17.34 33.67 -14.01
C ALA A 481 -16.00 34.15 -14.60
N ALA A 482 -14.87 33.89 -13.94
CA ALA A 482 -13.53 34.37 -14.31
C ALA A 482 -13.45 35.90 -14.51
N LYS A 483 -14.29 36.66 -13.80
CA LYS A 483 -14.28 38.14 -13.80
C LYS A 483 -13.40 38.72 -12.70
N SER A 484 -13.11 37.92 -11.68
CA SER A 484 -12.27 38.31 -10.55
C SER A 484 -11.30 37.19 -10.23
N ASP A 485 -10.05 37.56 -9.96
CA ASP A 485 -9.01 36.65 -9.49
C ASP A 485 -8.90 36.77 -7.97
N TYR A 486 -9.24 35.69 -7.26
CA TYR A 486 -9.29 35.71 -5.80
C TYR A 486 -7.91 35.90 -5.17
N ALA A 487 -6.84 35.44 -5.84
CA ALA A 487 -5.47 35.56 -5.37
C ALA A 487 -5.01 37.02 -5.26
N HIS A 488 -5.59 37.92 -6.07
CA HIS A 488 -5.34 39.36 -6.01
C HIS A 488 -6.28 40.11 -5.05
N THR A 489 -7.39 39.47 -4.68
CA THR A 489 -8.45 40.08 -3.88
C THR A 489 -8.16 39.93 -2.39
N ASN A 490 -7.92 38.69 -1.95
CA ASN A 490 -7.73 38.34 -0.54
C ASN A 490 -6.24 38.28 -0.14
N ILE A 491 -5.95 38.48 1.14
CA ILE A 491 -4.62 38.20 1.70
C ILE A 491 -4.58 36.71 2.07
N VAL A 492 -3.63 35.98 1.48
CA VAL A 492 -3.37 34.58 1.82
C VAL A 492 -2.31 34.52 2.91
N ASP A 493 -2.51 33.67 3.91
CA ASP A 493 -1.49 33.24 4.87
C ASP A 493 -1.72 31.75 5.15
N LYS A 494 -1.13 30.90 4.32
CA LYS A 494 -1.43 29.46 4.29
C LYS A 494 -0.17 28.66 3.99
N TRP A 495 -0.04 27.53 4.67
CA TRP A 495 1.00 26.54 4.40
C TRP A 495 0.48 25.43 3.50
N ILE A 496 1.28 25.05 2.51
CA ILE A 496 1.05 23.92 1.60
C ILE A 496 2.35 23.10 1.58
N GLY A 497 2.44 22.12 2.49
CA GLY A 497 3.70 21.44 2.78
C GLY A 497 4.74 22.42 3.32
N GLY A 498 5.93 22.45 2.71
CA GLY A 498 6.98 23.44 3.01
C GLY A 498 6.77 24.82 2.38
N LEU A 499 5.78 25.00 1.50
CA LEU A 499 5.51 26.29 0.86
C LEU A 499 4.64 27.17 1.76
N HIS A 500 5.14 28.37 2.08
CA HIS A 500 4.37 29.38 2.81
C HIS A 500 3.86 30.45 1.84
N LEU A 501 2.55 30.42 1.57
CA LEU A 501 1.89 31.44 0.76
C LEU A 501 1.48 32.60 1.64
N GLN A 502 2.08 33.76 1.42
CA GLN A 502 1.80 34.99 2.18
C GLN A 502 1.54 36.19 1.28
N GLY A 503 0.59 37.03 1.69
CA GLY A 503 0.30 38.31 1.05
C GLY A 503 -0.79 38.24 -0.03
N LYS A 504 -0.84 39.29 -0.85
CA LYS A 504 -1.70 39.35 -2.05
C LYS A 504 -0.87 38.96 -3.27
N ALA A 505 -1.52 38.38 -4.28
CA ALA A 505 -0.89 37.94 -5.52
C ALA A 505 0.31 36.99 -5.25
N PRO A 506 0.07 35.81 -4.63
CA PRO A 506 1.11 34.85 -4.32
C PRO A 506 1.96 34.55 -5.56
N LEU A 507 3.27 34.51 -5.35
CA LEU A 507 4.27 34.36 -6.40
C LEU A 507 4.14 33.04 -7.17
N TRP A 508 3.52 32.01 -6.58
CA TRP A 508 3.41 30.68 -7.15
C TRP A 508 1.96 30.31 -7.35
N ARG A 509 1.63 29.92 -8.58
CA ARG A 509 0.28 29.53 -8.97
C ARG A 509 0.31 28.19 -9.69
N TRP A 510 -0.79 27.47 -9.63
CA TRP A 510 -0.94 26.19 -10.31
C TRP A 510 -1.68 26.36 -11.64
N ASP A 511 -1.06 25.92 -12.73
CA ASP A 511 -1.74 25.73 -14.01
C ASP A 511 -2.29 24.29 -14.07
N LEU A 512 -3.61 24.16 -13.96
CA LEU A 512 -4.28 22.87 -13.97
C LEU A 512 -4.18 22.16 -15.33
N GLN A 513 -4.10 22.90 -16.44
CA GLN A 513 -4.03 22.31 -17.78
C GLN A 513 -2.63 21.79 -18.07
N GLN A 514 -1.61 22.59 -17.75
CA GLN A 514 -0.21 22.22 -17.96
C GLN A 514 0.35 21.32 -16.86
N ARG A 515 -0.33 21.25 -15.70
CA ARG A 515 0.13 20.55 -14.48
C ARG A 515 1.50 21.07 -14.03
N THR A 516 1.63 22.40 -14.00
CA THR A 516 2.87 23.09 -13.65
C THR A 516 2.65 24.24 -12.70
N ILE A 517 3.63 24.49 -11.84
CA ILE A 517 3.74 25.74 -11.09
C ILE A 517 4.22 26.85 -12.03
N VAL A 518 3.54 28.00 -11.99
CA VAL A 518 3.86 29.22 -12.74
C VAL A 518 4.25 30.32 -11.75
N LEU A 519 5.29 31.10 -12.09
CA LEU A 519 5.68 32.28 -11.36
C LEU A 519 4.82 33.48 -11.79
N ALA A 520 4.22 34.19 -10.84
CA ALA A 520 3.50 35.42 -11.11
C ALA A 520 4.47 36.46 -11.73
N GLY A 521 4.27 36.79 -13.01
CA GLY A 521 5.12 37.71 -13.79
C GLY A 521 5.67 37.15 -15.12
N GLU A 522 5.57 35.83 -15.37
CA GLU A 522 5.96 35.22 -16.67
C GLU A 522 4.80 35.08 -17.66
N SER A 523 3.61 35.62 -17.32
CA SER A 523 2.37 35.47 -18.09
C SER A 523 1.65 36.80 -18.39
N GLU A 524 2.37 37.92 -18.34
CA GLU A 524 1.87 39.23 -18.83
C GLU A 524 2.33 39.54 -20.25
#